data_AF-F0LJ81-F1
#
_entry.id   AF-F0LJ81-F1
#
_cell.length_a   1.000
_cell.length_b   1.000
_cell.length_c   1.000
_cell.angle_alpha   90.00
_cell.angle_beta   90.00
_cell.angle_gamma   90.00
#
_symmetry.space_group_name_H-M   'P 1'
#
loop_
_entity.id
_entity.type
_entity.pdbx_description
1 polymer ?
#
loop_
_entity_poly.entity_id
_entity_poly.type
_entity_poly.pdbx_seq_one_letter_code
_entity_poly.pdbx_strand_id
1 'polypeptide(L)'
;MGILGIVFSLAAVRYFGSNMMHILTVAMAFLIAVGIFPEEYGKIHSIPAILFYLLSLTGIFYAGVILRKRGKQKLSLFSMIGSAGTFALMIATLGKSGLAVPEMIGAVFILSWIVVISHKMLKETKRKESNIKSYS
;
A
#
# COMPACT_ATOMS: atom_id res chain seq x y z
N MET A 1 -0.76 11.11 6.57
CA MET A 1 -0.77 10.15 5.46
C MET A 1 -1.99 10.24 4.54
N GLY A 2 -3.16 10.78 4.96
CA GLY A 2 -4.39 10.76 4.13
C GLY A 2 -4.26 11.36 2.72
N ILE A 3 -4.02 12.68 2.60
CA ILE A 3 -3.95 13.35 1.30
C ILE A 3 -2.74 12.89 0.48
N LEU A 4 -1.57 12.76 1.12
CA LEU A 4 -0.37 12.23 0.45
C LEU A 4 -0.55 10.78 -0.03
N GLY A 5 -1.34 9.98 0.70
CA GLY A 5 -1.71 8.62 0.31
C GLY A 5 -2.52 8.59 -0.97
N ILE A 6 -3.47 9.52 -1.15
CA ILE A 6 -4.24 9.68 -2.39
C ILE A 6 -3.32 10.05 -3.56
N VAL A 7 -2.41 11.01 -3.36
CA VAL A 7 -1.43 11.39 -4.39
C VAL A 7 -0.56 10.20 -4.78
N PHE A 8 -0.06 9.46 -3.79
CA PHE A 8 0.72 8.24 -4.01
C PHE A 8 -0.09 7.19 -4.77
N SER A 9 -1.34 6.91 -4.39
CA SER A 9 -2.14 5.85 -5.00
C SER A 9 -2.46 6.16 -6.46
N LEU A 10 -2.75 7.42 -6.80
CA LEU A 10 -2.92 7.85 -8.19
C LEU A 10 -1.63 7.74 -9.00
N ALA A 11 -0.49 8.09 -8.40
CA ALA A 11 0.81 7.88 -9.03
C ALA A 11 1.11 6.38 -9.23
N ALA A 12 0.72 5.54 -8.28
CA ALA A 12 0.85 4.08 -8.37
C ALA A 12 -0.02 3.50 -9.50
N VAL A 13 -1.26 3.97 -9.67
CA VAL A 13 -2.13 3.59 -10.80
C VAL A 13 -1.43 3.85 -12.12
N ARG A 14 -0.87 5.05 -12.32
CA ARG A 14 -0.12 5.40 -13.53
C ARG A 14 1.14 4.55 -13.70
N TYR A 15 1.87 4.32 -12.61
CA TYR A 15 3.11 3.55 -12.62
C TYR A 15 2.89 2.08 -13.03
N PHE A 16 1.87 1.46 -12.46
CA PHE A 16 1.53 0.06 -12.71
C PHE A 16 0.69 -0.13 -13.98
N GLY A 17 0.05 0.93 -14.48
CA GLY A 17 -0.71 0.90 -15.73
C GLY A 17 -1.88 -0.09 -15.71
N SER A 18 -2.50 -0.28 -14.54
CA SER A 18 -3.61 -1.22 -14.36
C SER A 18 -4.73 -0.57 -13.55
N ASN A 19 -5.96 -0.70 -14.06
CA ASN A 19 -7.16 -0.18 -13.39
C ASN A 19 -7.38 -0.83 -12.02
N MET A 20 -6.91 -2.07 -11.82
CA MET A 20 -7.02 -2.75 -10.53
C MET A 20 -6.30 -2.01 -9.40
N MET A 21 -5.29 -1.19 -9.72
CA MET A 21 -4.55 -0.42 -8.72
C MET A 21 -5.36 0.71 -8.08
N HIS A 22 -6.54 1.06 -8.61
CA HIS A 22 -7.45 1.98 -7.94
C HIS A 22 -7.92 1.45 -6.58
N ILE A 23 -7.79 0.14 -6.32
CA ILE A 23 -8.01 -0.44 -4.99
C ILE A 23 -7.19 0.26 -3.90
N LEU A 24 -5.97 0.72 -4.21
CA LEU A 24 -5.15 1.50 -3.28
C LEU A 24 -5.75 2.88 -3.04
N THR A 25 -6.32 3.53 -4.06
CA THR A 25 -6.98 4.83 -3.90
C THR A 25 -8.21 4.71 -3.01
N VAL A 26 -9.01 3.65 -3.21
CA VAL A 26 -10.16 3.36 -2.34
C VAL A 26 -9.69 3.08 -0.92
N ALA A 27 -8.60 2.33 -0.73
CA ALA A 27 -8.01 2.11 0.59
C ALA A 27 -7.62 3.44 1.27
N MET A 28 -6.97 4.35 0.56
CA MET A 28 -6.59 5.66 1.12
C MET A 28 -7.80 6.52 1.49
N ALA A 29 -8.94 6.38 0.81
CA ALA A 29 -10.18 7.03 1.22
C ALA A 29 -10.68 6.47 2.58
N PHE A 30 -10.60 5.16 2.79
CA PHE A 30 -10.88 4.56 4.10
C PHE A 30 -9.89 5.01 5.17
N LEU A 31 -8.61 5.19 4.83
CA LEU A 31 -7.62 5.75 5.77
C LEU A 31 -7.98 7.17 6.22
N ILE A 32 -8.56 7.98 5.34
CA ILE A 32 -9.08 9.31 5.72
C ILE A 32 -10.26 9.15 6.68
N ALA A 33 -11.18 8.22 6.41
CA ALA A 33 -12.30 7.93 7.31
C ALA A 33 -11.84 7.48 8.71
N VAL A 34 -10.80 6.63 8.80
CA VAL A 34 -10.15 6.23 10.06
C VAL A 34 -9.64 7.45 10.84
N GLY A 35 -9.14 8.47 10.14
CA GLY A 35 -8.70 9.72 10.78
C GLY A 35 -9.84 10.63 11.25
N ILE A 36 -11.04 10.48 10.67
CA ILE A 36 -12.24 11.25 11.05
C ILE A 36 -12.91 10.64 12.28
N PHE A 37 -12.93 9.31 12.38
CA PHE A 37 -13.53 8.59 13.51
C PHE A 37 -12.41 8.08 14.43
N PRO A 38 -12.09 8.74 15.55
CA PRO A 38 -11.05 8.23 16.45
C PRO A 38 -11.46 6.92 17.13
N GLU A 39 -10.47 6.20 17.67
CA GLU A 39 -10.63 4.85 18.23
C GLU A 39 -11.68 4.78 19.38
N GLU A 40 -11.89 5.90 20.07
CA GLU A 40 -12.90 6.08 21.13
C GLU A 40 -14.34 5.79 20.67
N TYR A 41 -14.61 5.88 19.37
CA TYR A 41 -15.92 5.57 18.78
C TYR A 41 -16.15 4.05 18.58
N GLY A 42 -15.20 3.21 19.03
CA GLY A 42 -15.33 1.76 19.08
C GLY A 42 -15.63 1.15 17.71
N LYS A 43 -16.78 0.48 17.57
CA LYS A 43 -17.16 -0.27 16.36
C LYS A 43 -17.23 0.59 15.09
N ILE A 44 -17.50 1.89 15.21
CA ILE A 44 -17.60 2.80 14.06
C ILE A 44 -16.21 3.04 13.44
N HIS A 45 -15.14 3.04 14.25
CA HIS A 45 -13.76 3.14 13.79
C HIS A 45 -13.25 1.84 13.16
N SER A 46 -13.62 0.68 13.73
CA SER A 46 -13.08 -0.61 13.30
C SER A 46 -13.44 -0.96 11.85
N ILE A 47 -14.62 -0.57 11.36
CA ILE A 47 -15.07 -0.88 9.99
C ILE A 47 -14.16 -0.25 8.92
N PRO A 48 -13.95 1.08 8.89
CA PRO A 48 -13.06 1.71 7.91
C PRO A 48 -11.60 1.27 8.09
N ALA A 49 -11.15 0.96 9.32
CA ALA A 49 -9.81 0.43 9.57
C ALA A 49 -9.61 -0.94 8.89
N ILE A 50 -10.53 -1.88 9.12
CA ILE A 50 -10.50 -3.21 8.50
C ILE A 50 -10.50 -3.10 6.97
N LEU A 51 -11.36 -2.25 6.41
CA LEU A 51 -11.44 -2.04 4.96
C LEU A 51 -10.15 -1.44 4.40
N PHE A 52 -9.56 -0.47 5.09
CA PHE A 52 -8.26 0.10 4.71
C PHE A 52 -7.17 -0.97 4.60
N TYR A 53 -7.01 -1.81 5.64
CA TYR A 53 -5.97 -2.85 5.63
C TYR A 53 -6.24 -3.92 4.58
N LEU A 54 -7.48 -4.38 4.46
CA LEU A 54 -7.85 -5.42 3.50
C LEU A 54 -7.56 -4.95 2.06
N LEU A 55 -8.06 -3.77 1.69
CA LEU A 55 -7.87 -3.21 0.35
C LEU A 55 -6.39 -2.88 0.07
N SER A 56 -5.67 -2.35 1.06
CA SER A 56 -4.24 -2.04 0.91
C SER A 56 -3.41 -3.29 0.68
N LEU A 57 -3.60 -4.33 1.50
CA LEU A 57 -2.82 -5.57 1.39
C LEU A 57 -3.17 -6.34 0.11
N THR A 58 -4.45 -6.37 -0.29
CA THR A 58 -4.85 -6.92 -1.60
C THR A 58 -4.23 -6.14 -2.77
N GLY A 59 -4.23 -4.80 -2.71
CA GLY A 59 -3.60 -3.96 -3.72
C GLY A 59 -2.09 -4.17 -3.82
N ILE A 60 -1.41 -4.31 -2.68
CA ILE A 60 0.03 -4.59 -2.61
C ILE A 60 0.33 -5.99 -3.17
N PHE A 61 -0.48 -7.00 -2.84
CA PHE A 61 -0.33 -8.34 -3.39
C PHE A 61 -0.44 -8.32 -4.93
N TYR A 62 -1.46 -7.64 -5.46
CA TYR A 62 -1.68 -7.51 -6.89
C TYR A 62 -0.57 -6.72 -7.59
N ALA A 63 -0.06 -5.65 -6.97
CA ALA A 63 1.12 -4.94 -7.44
C ALA A 63 2.33 -5.88 -7.54
N GLY A 64 2.49 -6.79 -6.58
CA GLY A 64 3.50 -7.85 -6.62
C GLY A 64 3.39 -8.78 -7.83
N VAL A 65 2.17 -9.15 -8.23
CA VAL A 65 1.90 -9.94 -9.45
C VAL A 65 2.31 -9.16 -10.70
N ILE A 66 1.99 -7.87 -10.77
CA ILE A 66 2.42 -7.01 -11.90
C ILE A 66 3.95 -6.89 -11.95
N LEU A 67 4.61 -6.70 -10.80
CA LEU A 67 6.07 -6.61 -10.70
C LEU A 67 6.76 -7.89 -11.18
N ARG A 68 6.15 -9.06 -10.91
CA ARG A 68 6.64 -10.35 -11.41
C ARG A 68 6.66 -10.39 -12.93
N LYS A 69 5.56 -9.96 -13.57
CA LYS A 69 5.45 -9.87 -15.03
C LYS A 69 6.47 -8.89 -15.64
N ARG A 70 6.87 -7.86 -14.89
CA ARG A 70 7.90 -6.88 -15.28
C ARG A 70 9.35 -7.33 -14.97
N GLY A 71 9.57 -8.59 -14.58
CA GLY A 71 10.91 -9.13 -14.27
C GLY A 71 11.51 -8.68 -12.94
N LYS A 72 10.74 -7.98 -12.09
CA LYS A 72 11.22 -7.43 -10.80
C LYS A 72 11.01 -8.42 -9.66
N GLN A 73 11.65 -9.59 -9.74
CA GLN A 73 11.42 -10.73 -8.83
C GLN A 73 11.53 -10.38 -7.34
N LYS A 74 12.62 -9.70 -6.92
CA LYS A 74 12.81 -9.31 -5.51
C LYS A 74 11.67 -8.43 -4.98
N LEU A 75 11.21 -7.47 -5.79
CA LEU A 75 10.15 -6.53 -5.43
C LEU A 75 8.78 -7.20 -5.44
N SER A 76 8.57 -8.13 -6.38
CA SER A 76 7.37 -8.97 -6.43
C SER A 76 7.24 -9.82 -5.17
N LEU A 77 8.30 -10.54 -4.79
CA LEU A 77 8.31 -11.38 -3.59
C LEU A 77 8.08 -10.54 -2.33
N PHE A 78 8.78 -9.42 -2.19
CA PHE A 78 8.57 -8.49 -1.07
C PHE A 78 7.10 -8.04 -0.97
N SER A 79 6.48 -7.71 -2.10
CA SER A 79 5.08 -7.27 -2.13
C SER A 79 4.12 -8.42 -1.79
N MET A 80 4.25 -9.57 -2.45
CA MET A 80 3.32 -10.69 -2.30
C MET A 80 3.44 -11.40 -0.95
N ILE A 81 4.67 -11.77 -0.57
CA ILE A 81 4.94 -12.47 0.69
C ILE A 81 4.75 -11.49 1.85
N GLY A 82 5.20 -10.25 1.70
CA GLY A 82 5.01 -9.22 2.71
C GLY A 82 3.53 -8.98 2.99
N SER A 83 2.70 -8.77 1.96
CA SER A 83 1.27 -8.51 2.19
C SER A 83 0.54 -9.72 2.78
N ALA A 84 0.83 -10.93 2.30
CA ALA A 84 0.20 -12.15 2.81
C ALA A 84 0.65 -12.45 4.25
N GLY A 85 1.94 -12.30 4.54
CA GLY A 85 2.52 -12.49 5.87
C GLY A 85 2.02 -11.46 6.87
N THR A 86 1.95 -10.18 6.48
CA THR A 86 1.35 -9.12 7.29
C THR A 86 -0.11 -9.42 7.61
N PHE A 87 -0.91 -9.83 6.61
CA PHE A 87 -2.30 -10.21 6.84
C PHE A 87 -2.41 -11.38 7.84
N ALA A 88 -1.63 -12.45 7.66
CA ALA A 88 -1.63 -13.58 8.58
C ALA A 88 -1.23 -13.17 10.01
N LEU A 89 -0.22 -12.30 10.14
CA LEU A 89 0.25 -11.80 11.44
C LEU A 89 -0.80 -10.91 12.12
N MET A 90 -1.50 -10.08 11.35
CA MET A 90 -2.63 -9.28 11.85
C MET A 90 -3.75 -10.17 12.39
N ILE A 91 -4.13 -11.23 11.66
CA ILE A 91 -5.14 -12.19 12.12
C ILE A 91 -4.66 -12.94 13.37
N ALA A 92 -3.40 -13.35 13.43
CA ALA A 92 -2.84 -14.08 14.56
C ALA A 92 -2.72 -13.24 15.86
N THR A 93 -2.69 -11.91 15.73
CA THR A 93 -2.62 -10.96 16.84
C THR A 93 -3.98 -10.39 17.23
N LEU A 94 -5.00 -10.60 16.39
CA LEU A 94 -6.37 -10.18 16.64
C LEU A 94 -6.91 -10.87 17.92
N GLY A 95 -7.43 -10.07 18.86
CA GLY A 95 -8.06 -10.56 20.09
C GLY A 95 -7.12 -10.77 21.29
N LYS A 96 -5.79 -10.76 21.12
CA LYS A 96 -4.84 -10.85 22.25
C LYS A 96 -4.55 -9.52 22.93
N SER A 97 -4.66 -8.41 22.19
CA SER A 97 -4.24 -7.08 22.67
C SER A 97 -5.11 -5.95 22.10
N GLY A 98 -6.34 -6.25 21.69
CA GLY A 98 -7.17 -5.29 20.94
C GLY A 98 -6.73 -5.13 19.47
N LEU A 99 -7.20 -4.06 18.83
CA LEU A 99 -6.96 -3.80 17.40
C LEU A 99 -5.63 -3.10 17.13
N ALA A 100 -5.08 -2.37 18.11
CA ALA A 100 -3.88 -1.55 17.96
C ALA A 100 -2.62 -2.32 17.49
N VAL A 101 -2.39 -3.54 17.97
CA VAL A 101 -1.22 -4.34 17.57
C VAL A 101 -1.30 -4.76 16.08
N PRO A 102 -2.39 -5.41 15.61
CA PRO A 102 -2.61 -5.63 14.18
C PRO A 102 -2.45 -4.36 13.34
N GLU A 103 -3.01 -3.24 13.80
CA GLU A 103 -2.93 -1.97 13.07
C GLU A 103 -1.50 -1.45 12.92
N MET A 104 -0.72 -1.43 14.00
CA MET A 104 0.67 -1.03 13.96
C MET A 104 1.48 -1.87 12.97
N ILE A 105 1.30 -3.21 13.00
CA ILE A 105 1.98 -4.15 12.10
C ILE A 105 1.61 -3.86 10.63
N GLY A 106 0.32 -3.71 10.36
CA GLY A 106 -0.19 -3.40 9.03
C GLY A 106 0.34 -2.05 8.52
N ALA A 107 0.27 -1.01 9.36
CA ALA A 107 0.66 0.35 9.01
C ALA A 107 2.15 0.45 8.69
N VAL A 108 3.01 -0.17 9.52
CA VAL A 108 4.47 -0.19 9.30
C VAL A 108 4.81 -0.89 7.99
N PHE A 109 4.18 -2.02 7.69
CA PHE A 109 4.42 -2.74 6.44
C PHE A 109 3.96 -1.92 5.22
N ILE A 110 2.72 -1.41 5.23
CA ILE A 110 2.16 -0.60 4.15
C ILE A 110 3.04 0.62 3.88
N LEU A 111 3.45 1.33 4.95
CA LEU A 111 4.32 2.50 4.83
C LEU A 111 5.69 2.13 4.22
N SER A 112 6.31 1.06 4.71
CA SER A 112 7.59 0.56 4.18
C SER A 112 7.48 0.24 2.69
N TRP A 113 6.37 -0.39 2.28
CA TRP A 113 6.10 -0.70 0.88
C TRP A 113 5.93 0.56 0.04
N ILE A 114 5.15 1.54 0.52
CA ILE A 114 4.95 2.84 -0.16
C ILE A 114 6.29 3.53 -0.40
N VAL A 115 7.17 3.57 0.60
CA VAL A 115 8.50 4.21 0.48
C VAL A 115 9.35 3.50 -0.57
N VAL A 116 9.42 2.17 -0.53
CA VAL A 116 10.20 1.36 -1.48
C VAL A 116 9.72 1.57 -2.91
N ILE A 117 8.40 1.55 -3.14
CA ILE A 117 7.82 1.76 -4.47
C ILE A 117 8.01 3.20 -4.94
N SER A 118 7.79 4.19 -4.08
CA SER A 118 7.99 5.60 -4.41
C SER A 118 9.44 5.87 -4.85
N HIS A 119 10.42 5.32 -4.13
CA HIS A 119 11.83 5.43 -4.51
C HIS A 119 12.11 4.78 -5.88
N LYS A 120 11.49 3.63 -6.18
CA LYS A 120 11.62 2.99 -7.50
C LYS A 120 10.98 3.81 -8.62
N MET A 121 9.82 4.40 -8.38
CA MET A 121 9.15 5.30 -9.32
C MET A 121 10.05 6.49 -9.66
N LEU A 122 10.58 7.16 -8.64
CA LEU A 122 11.48 8.31 -8.82
C LEU A 122 12.75 7.95 -9.60
N LYS A 123 13.38 6.81 -9.27
CA LYS A 123 14.60 6.34 -9.96
C LYS A 123 14.34 6.07 -11.44
N GLU A 124 13.19 5.49 -11.78
CA GLU A 124 12.82 5.18 -13.16
C GLU A 124 12.46 6.43 -13.97
N THR A 125 11.81 7.42 -13.35
CA THR A 125 11.54 8.71 -13.99
C THR A 125 12.84 9.46 -14.30
N LYS A 126 13.74 9.60 -13.32
CA LYS A 126 15.04 10.28 -13.53
C LYS A 126 15.88 9.63 -14.64
N ARG A 127 15.88 8.29 -14.71
CA ARG A 127 16.58 7.55 -15.77
C ARG A 127 15.99 7.81 -17.17
N LYS A 128 14.67 7.98 -17.28
CA LYS A 128 14.04 8.34 -18.57
C LYS A 128 14.45 9.75 -19.00
N GLU A 129 14.43 10.71 -18.09
CA GLU A 129 14.82 12.09 -18.35
C GLU A 129 16.30 12.21 -18.77
N SER A 130 17.21 11.49 -18.10
CA SER A 130 18.63 11.49 -18.46
C SER A 130 18.87 10.92 -19.87
N ASN A 131 18.12 9.88 -20.25
CA ASN A 131 18.24 9.31 -21.58
C ASN A 131 17.78 10.28 -22.66
N ILE A 132 16.67 11.00 -22.45
CA ILE A 132 16.16 12.00 -23.42
C ILE A 132 17.21 13.10 -23.65
N LYS A 133 17.83 13.63 -22.60
CA LYS A 133 18.88 14.65 -22.70
C LYS A 133 20.15 14.17 -23.41
N SER A 134 20.41 12.86 -23.45
CA SER A 134 21.58 12.30 -24.15
C SER A 134 21.38 12.19 -25.68
N TYR A 135 20.15 12.37 -26.17
CA TYR A 135 19.80 12.31 -27.59
C TYR A 135 19.38 13.68 -28.17
N SER A 136 19.45 14.77 -27.38
CA SER A 136 19.26 16.16 -27.84
C SER A 136 20.59 16.88 -27.89
#